data_AF-A0A924YUR9-F1
#
_entry.id   AF-A0A924YUR9-F1
#
_cell.length_a   1.000
_cell.length_b   1.000
_cell.length_c   1.000
_cell.angle_alpha   90.00
_cell.angle_beta   90.00
_cell.angle_gamma   90.00
#
_symmetry.space_group_name_H-M   'P 1'
#
loop_
_entity.id
_entity.type
_entity.pdbx_description
1 polymer ?
#
loop_
_entity_poly.entity_id
_entity_poly.type
_entity_poly.pdbx_seq_one_letter_code
_entity_poly.pdbx_strand_id
1 'polypeptide(L)'
;MDLTLSPDLDARLCYSVVAIAGLVAAIFQVRRRLSGISAWLLFETWLLFLAYVGIPLLLFWFLDRSGAIADTSLFAALLVGFGYERILTGGLDKIQPGDFSRLWEPLVAWADRVAKRVGDRIQRRQSRLRDSLIEQVANDDMRFTALRQLAEEASADVAMLGAALVQIATNHQGRNQTVIKRRQARQLYDEIFITTIEPTEKLRSQGVLLPWDYWWEYRELRTYAVIVVVLFVVLSLSIPSVSWATGTQAQLCYHTWRIEKARTSDMDCFRSRYKLAELLSSPTATETRQRLIRTLRTPGVPVTRVDVVLGLLLERTWPADRSESNAITKDDRKLSEMLIGALRAENVDVRTRIHQSLVFLHHQVFKSSELPADLTNWKPTEGDTPARVEEFIRAWESEWNATRCDG
;
A
#
# COMPACT_ATOMS: atom_id res chain seq x y z
N MET A 1 20.72 11.02 11.95
CA MET A 1 20.49 11.93 10.83
C MET A 1 19.11 12.51 11.00
N ASP A 2 18.99 13.83 11.11
CA ASP A 2 17.69 14.50 11.17
C ASP A 2 16.96 14.31 9.84
N LEU A 3 15.87 13.55 9.87
CA LEU A 3 15.03 13.25 8.70
C LEU A 3 14.15 14.45 8.27
N THR A 4 14.32 15.59 8.94
CA THR A 4 13.55 16.85 8.80
C THR A 4 14.07 17.78 7.69
N LEU A 5 15.25 17.50 7.11
CA LEU A 5 15.86 18.27 6.02
C LEU A 5 15.38 17.88 4.60
N SER A 6 14.37 17.01 4.50
CA SER A 6 13.79 16.57 3.23
C SER A 6 12.75 17.58 2.72
N PRO A 7 12.59 17.78 1.39
CA PRO A 7 11.52 18.61 0.84
C PRO A 7 10.15 18.08 1.29
N ASP A 8 9.31 18.98 1.82
CA ASP A 8 8.00 18.69 2.40
C ASP A 8 6.96 18.39 1.28
N LEU A 9 6.91 17.14 0.82
CA LEU A 9 5.97 16.69 -0.20
C LEU A 9 4.61 16.35 0.40
N ASP A 10 3.56 16.31 -0.43
CA ASP A 10 2.26 15.77 0.00
C ASP A 10 2.45 14.29 0.38
N ALA A 11 1.88 13.87 1.51
CA ALA A 11 2.04 12.50 2.00
C ALA A 11 1.57 11.48 0.95
N ARG A 12 0.55 11.81 0.15
CA ARG A 12 0.10 10.96 -0.98
C ARG A 12 1.24 10.66 -1.97
N LEU A 13 2.08 11.65 -2.26
CA LEU A 13 3.25 11.47 -3.12
C LEU A 13 4.30 10.61 -2.44
N CYS A 14 4.53 10.77 -1.14
CA CYS A 14 5.43 9.91 -0.37
C CYS A 14 4.96 8.44 -0.39
N TYR A 15 3.67 8.16 -0.16
CA TYR A 15 3.11 6.81 -0.32
C TYR A 15 3.29 6.27 -1.75
N SER A 16 3.18 7.13 -2.76
CA SER A 16 3.39 6.75 -4.16
C SER A 16 4.86 6.40 -4.42
N VAL A 17 5.80 7.15 -3.85
CA VAL A 17 7.24 6.87 -3.91
C VAL A 17 7.55 5.55 -3.22
N VAL A 18 7.00 5.30 -2.02
CA VAL A 18 7.15 4.01 -1.31
C VAL A 18 6.60 2.87 -2.16
N ALA A 19 5.43 3.06 -2.78
CA ALA A 19 4.83 2.05 -3.66
C ALA A 19 5.73 1.73 -4.85
N ILE A 20 6.25 2.76 -5.55
CA ILE A 20 7.12 2.58 -6.72
C ILE A 20 8.44 1.92 -6.31
N ALA A 21 9.10 2.40 -5.26
CA ALA A 21 10.33 1.81 -4.76
C ALA A 21 10.11 0.35 -4.30
N GLY A 22 9.02 0.10 -3.57
CA GLY A 22 8.60 -1.23 -3.14
C GLY A 22 8.32 -2.18 -4.30
N LEU A 23 7.65 -1.71 -5.36
CA LEU A 23 7.44 -2.47 -6.61
C LEU A 23 8.75 -2.86 -7.26
N VAL A 24 9.67 -1.90 -7.44
CA VAL A 24 10.98 -2.16 -8.05
C VAL A 24 11.77 -3.18 -7.21
N ALA A 25 11.86 -2.97 -5.90
CA ALA A 25 12.52 -3.89 -4.97
C ALA A 25 11.90 -5.29 -5.01
N ALA A 26 10.56 -5.38 -5.02
CA ALA A 26 9.84 -6.65 -5.11
C ALA A 26 10.14 -7.40 -6.41
N ILE A 27 10.20 -6.71 -7.57
CA ILE A 27 10.60 -7.31 -8.85
C ILE A 27 12.00 -7.92 -8.74
N PHE A 28 12.97 -7.16 -8.21
CA PHE A 28 14.34 -7.64 -8.05
C PHE A 28 14.44 -8.83 -7.09
N GLN A 29 13.76 -8.78 -5.94
CA GLN A 29 13.77 -9.87 -4.97
C GLN A 29 13.12 -11.15 -5.51
N VAL A 30 11.98 -11.03 -6.18
CA VAL A 30 11.31 -12.18 -6.81
C VAL A 30 12.18 -12.78 -7.91
N ARG A 31 12.77 -11.94 -8.78
CA ARG A 31 13.69 -12.42 -9.83
C ARG A 31 14.91 -13.11 -9.26
N ARG A 32 15.51 -12.55 -8.21
CA ARG A 32 16.68 -13.14 -7.54
C ARG A 32 16.35 -14.48 -6.88
N ARG A 33 15.15 -14.63 -6.31
CA ARG A 33 14.73 -15.86 -5.62
C ARG A 33 14.18 -16.95 -6.53
N LEU A 34 13.45 -16.60 -7.60
CA LEU A 34 12.67 -17.57 -8.38
C LEU A 34 13.19 -17.87 -9.79
N SER A 35 14.39 -17.36 -10.16
CA SER A 35 15.13 -17.60 -11.41
C SER A 35 14.30 -18.11 -12.61
N GLY A 36 14.00 -17.22 -13.55
CA GLY A 36 13.31 -17.57 -14.80
C GLY A 36 11.96 -16.86 -14.97
N ILE A 37 11.58 -16.63 -16.22
CA ILE A 37 10.36 -15.87 -16.57
C ILE A 37 9.11 -16.72 -16.25
N SER A 38 9.20 -18.05 -16.42
CA SER A 38 8.10 -18.98 -16.12
C SER A 38 7.62 -18.99 -14.67
N ALA A 39 8.40 -18.48 -13.71
CA ALA A 39 7.98 -18.35 -12.32
C ALA A 39 6.73 -17.45 -12.18
N TRP A 40 6.59 -16.42 -13.01
CA TRP A 40 5.46 -15.48 -12.96
C TRP A 40 4.12 -16.08 -13.40
N LEU A 41 4.11 -17.31 -13.91
CA LEU A 41 2.86 -18.05 -14.20
C LEU A 41 2.21 -18.64 -12.96
N LEU A 42 2.96 -18.79 -11.87
CA LEU A 42 2.48 -19.42 -10.66
C LEU A 42 1.88 -18.36 -9.73
N PHE A 43 0.69 -18.66 -9.21
CA PHE A 43 -0.01 -17.80 -8.25
C PHE A 43 0.85 -17.49 -7.02
N GLU A 44 1.67 -18.45 -6.57
CA GLU A 44 2.56 -18.28 -5.43
C GLU A 44 3.63 -17.20 -5.64
N THR A 45 4.08 -17.00 -6.89
CA THR A 45 5.00 -15.91 -7.24
C THR A 45 4.34 -14.54 -7.07
N TRP A 46 3.06 -14.42 -7.44
CA TRP A 46 2.30 -13.19 -7.24
C TRP A 46 2.01 -12.91 -5.77
N LEU A 47 1.74 -13.95 -4.97
CA LEU A 47 1.63 -13.80 -3.52
C LEU A 47 2.93 -13.27 -2.91
N LEU A 48 4.08 -13.84 -3.32
CA LEU A 48 5.38 -13.39 -2.85
C LEU A 48 5.67 -11.95 -3.27
N PHE A 49 5.35 -11.60 -4.51
CA PHE A 49 5.46 -10.23 -5.02
C PHE A 49 4.61 -9.25 -4.21
N LEU A 50 3.32 -9.54 -4.01
CA LEU A 50 2.41 -8.70 -3.25
C LEU A 50 2.85 -8.54 -1.79
N ALA A 51 3.40 -9.60 -1.18
CA ALA A 51 3.97 -9.50 0.16
C ALA A 51 5.13 -8.50 0.20
N TYR A 52 6.07 -8.58 -0.75
CA TYR A 52 7.20 -7.65 -0.82
C TYR A 52 6.80 -6.20 -1.15
N VAL A 53 5.71 -5.99 -1.88
CA VAL A 53 5.15 -4.64 -2.10
C VAL A 53 4.41 -4.13 -0.87
N GLY A 54 3.65 -4.99 -0.20
CA GLY A 54 2.81 -4.63 0.94
C GLY A 54 3.60 -4.28 2.20
N ILE A 55 4.71 -4.98 2.46
CA ILE A 55 5.54 -4.74 3.66
C ILE A 55 6.05 -3.30 3.77
N PRO A 56 6.74 -2.71 2.79
CA PRO A 56 7.21 -1.32 2.90
C PRO A 56 6.06 -0.33 3.01
N LEU A 57 4.91 -0.59 2.37
CA LEU A 57 3.72 0.25 2.50
C LEU A 57 3.13 0.20 3.90
N LEU A 58 2.98 -1.00 4.48
CA LEU A 58 2.49 -1.18 5.84
C LEU A 58 3.45 -0.60 6.87
N LEU A 59 4.76 -0.77 6.66
CA LEU A 59 5.80 -0.22 7.53
C LEU A 59 5.76 1.31 7.50
N PHE A 60 5.70 1.92 6.30
CA PHE A 60 5.58 3.36 6.14
C PHE A 60 4.30 3.88 6.79
N TRP A 61 3.16 3.21 6.54
CA TRP A 61 1.88 3.55 7.15
C TRP A 61 1.89 3.48 8.69
N PHE A 62 2.52 2.46 9.27
CA PHE A 62 2.61 2.31 10.71
C PHE A 62 3.50 3.38 11.35
N LEU A 63 4.64 3.65 10.72
CA LEU A 63 5.57 4.69 11.17
C LEU A 63 4.98 6.10 11.01
N ASP A 64 4.18 6.32 9.97
CA ASP A 64 3.36 7.51 9.81
C ASP A 64 2.34 7.61 10.95
N ARG A 65 1.54 6.56 11.15
CA ARG A 65 0.43 6.61 12.12
C ARG A 65 0.89 6.78 13.56
N SER A 66 2.07 6.26 13.89
CA SER A 66 2.72 6.42 15.20
C SER A 66 3.46 7.76 15.37
N GLY A 67 3.63 8.55 14.30
CA GLY A 67 4.39 9.81 14.34
C GLY A 67 5.90 9.61 14.50
N ALA A 68 6.40 8.41 14.19
CA ALA A 68 7.83 8.08 14.23
C ALA A 68 8.59 8.76 13.08
N ILE A 69 7.91 8.98 11.94
CA ILE A 69 8.43 9.78 10.83
C ILE A 69 7.45 10.88 10.45
N ALA A 70 8.00 11.96 9.89
CA ALA A 70 7.24 12.96 9.18
C ALA A 70 6.98 12.44 7.76
N ASP A 71 5.72 12.26 7.41
CA ASP A 71 5.27 11.57 6.17
C ASP A 71 5.44 12.43 4.92
N THR A 72 5.88 13.67 5.12
CA THR A 72 6.30 14.61 4.11
C THR A 72 7.79 14.42 3.74
N SER A 73 8.52 13.59 4.48
CA SER A 73 9.93 13.29 4.23
C SER A 73 10.09 12.27 3.09
N LEU A 74 10.40 12.76 1.89
CA LEU A 74 10.81 11.96 0.73
C LEU A 74 11.95 10.99 1.09
N PHE A 75 12.91 11.45 1.90
CA PHE A 75 14.02 10.60 2.32
C PHE A 75 13.54 9.44 3.18
N ALA A 76 12.60 9.65 4.11
CA ALA A 76 12.00 8.56 4.88
C ALA A 76 11.25 7.57 3.97
N ALA A 77 10.50 8.07 2.98
CA ALA A 77 9.82 7.25 1.99
C ALA A 77 10.79 6.36 1.19
N LEU A 78 11.89 6.94 0.70
CA LEU A 78 12.94 6.18 -0.01
C LEU A 78 13.65 5.18 0.91
N LEU A 79 13.95 5.58 2.14
CA LEU A 79 14.61 4.73 3.14
C LEU A 79 13.73 3.54 3.51
N VAL A 80 12.42 3.72 3.69
CA VAL A 80 11.50 2.61 3.93
C VAL A 80 11.33 1.75 2.67
N GLY A 81 11.17 2.38 1.50
CA GLY A 81 10.96 1.70 0.22
C GLY A 81 12.12 0.83 -0.24
N PHE A 82 13.38 1.23 0.02
CA PHE A 82 14.57 0.46 -0.34
C PHE A 82 15.24 -0.24 0.86
N GLY A 83 15.20 0.39 2.04
CA GLY A 83 15.92 -0.09 3.23
C GLY A 83 15.29 -1.32 3.87
N TYR A 84 13.99 -1.58 3.67
CA TYR A 84 13.34 -2.78 4.22
C TYR A 84 13.99 -4.07 3.70
N GLU A 85 14.52 -4.07 2.47
CA GLU A 85 15.25 -5.22 1.93
C GLU A 85 16.50 -5.54 2.76
N ARG A 86 17.24 -4.53 3.21
CA ARG A 86 18.42 -4.75 4.07
C ARG A 86 18.04 -5.26 5.45
N ILE A 87 16.87 -4.89 5.95
CA ILE A 87 16.30 -5.43 7.19
C ILE A 87 15.95 -6.91 7.01
N LEU A 88 15.31 -7.26 5.88
CA LEU A 88 14.87 -8.63 5.59
C LEU A 88 16.00 -9.60 5.22
N THR A 89 17.04 -9.10 4.55
CA THR A 89 18.17 -9.92 4.07
C THR A 89 19.31 -10.06 5.07
N GLY A 90 19.18 -9.45 6.26
CA GLY A 90 20.19 -9.51 7.31
C GLY A 90 21.48 -8.75 6.99
N GLY A 91 21.53 -7.95 5.92
CA GLY A 91 22.74 -7.24 5.46
C GLY A 91 23.24 -6.12 6.39
N LEU A 92 22.76 -6.06 7.63
CA LEU A 92 23.20 -5.17 8.69
C LEU A 92 23.96 -5.96 9.75
N ASP A 93 24.94 -6.79 9.34
CA ASP A 93 25.86 -7.51 10.26
C ASP A 93 26.62 -6.59 11.25
N LYS A 94 26.51 -5.26 11.12
CA LYS A 94 27.14 -4.27 12.00
C LYS A 94 26.17 -3.52 12.93
N ILE A 95 24.86 -3.73 12.82
CA ILE A 95 23.89 -3.24 13.80
C ILE A 95 23.43 -4.49 14.53
N GLN A 96 23.81 -4.62 15.81
CA GLN A 96 23.45 -5.77 16.63
C GLN A 96 22.01 -6.21 16.33
N PRO A 97 21.78 -7.48 15.97
CA PRO A 97 20.44 -7.95 15.65
C PRO A 97 19.65 -7.90 16.95
N GLY A 98 18.97 -6.78 17.20
CA GLY A 98 17.95 -6.71 18.22
C GLY A 98 16.80 -7.66 17.85
N ASP A 99 15.88 -7.87 18.79
CA ASP A 99 14.68 -8.72 18.64
C ASP A 99 13.84 -8.44 17.37
N PHE A 100 14.10 -7.35 16.64
CA PHE A 100 13.50 -7.04 15.34
C PHE A 100 13.81 -8.05 14.22
N SER A 101 14.95 -8.75 14.21
CA SER A 101 15.20 -9.79 13.19
C SER A 101 14.25 -10.98 13.34
N ARG A 102 13.94 -11.36 14.59
CA ARG A 102 12.99 -12.43 14.93
C ARG A 102 11.57 -12.15 14.43
N LEU A 103 11.17 -10.88 14.36
CA LEU A 103 9.86 -10.49 13.81
C LEU A 103 9.71 -10.87 12.32
N TRP A 104 10.81 -10.94 11.57
CA TRP A 104 10.79 -11.22 10.14
C TRP A 104 11.07 -12.69 9.78
N GLU A 105 11.58 -13.50 10.71
CA GLU A 105 11.86 -14.93 10.49
C GLU A 105 10.66 -15.72 9.94
N PRO A 106 9.41 -15.56 10.45
CA PRO A 106 8.26 -16.29 9.92
C PRO A 106 7.98 -15.97 8.44
N LEU A 107 8.18 -14.71 8.06
CA LEU A 107 8.01 -14.24 6.69
C LEU A 107 9.10 -14.82 5.78
N VAL A 108 10.36 -14.78 6.20
CA VAL A 108 11.48 -15.35 5.43
C VAL A 108 11.27 -16.84 5.22
N ALA A 109 10.91 -17.58 6.27
CA ALA A 109 10.62 -19.02 6.19
C ALA A 109 9.41 -19.32 5.28
N TRP A 110 8.38 -18.47 5.29
CA TRP A 110 7.28 -18.56 4.34
C TRP A 110 7.73 -18.33 2.89
N ALA A 111 8.54 -17.29 2.64
CA ALA A 111 9.06 -16.96 1.32
C ALA A 111 9.95 -18.08 0.76
N ASP A 112 10.76 -18.74 1.59
CA ASP A 112 11.58 -19.89 1.19
C ASP A 112 10.72 -21.11 0.82
N ARG A 113 9.65 -21.37 1.58
CA ARG A 113 8.67 -22.43 1.24
C ARG A 113 7.92 -22.14 -0.05
N VAL A 114 7.62 -20.87 -0.33
CA VAL A 114 7.05 -20.46 -1.62
C VAL A 114 8.05 -20.71 -2.74
N ALA A 115 9.30 -20.27 -2.58
CA ALA A 115 10.35 -20.45 -3.57
C ALA A 115 10.59 -21.92 -3.92
N LYS A 116 10.67 -22.78 -2.90
CA LYS A 116 10.79 -24.24 -3.10
C LYS A 116 9.60 -24.81 -3.87
N ARG A 117 8.36 -24.45 -3.51
CA ARG A 117 7.16 -24.91 -4.23
C ARG A 117 7.11 -24.45 -5.68
N VAL A 118 7.54 -23.21 -5.94
CA VAL A 118 7.63 -22.66 -7.30
C VAL A 118 8.68 -23.43 -8.10
N GLY A 119 9.88 -23.62 -7.55
CA GLY A 119 10.95 -24.42 -8.16
C GLY A 119 10.50 -25.84 -8.51
N ASP A 120 9.89 -26.54 -7.54
CA ASP A 120 9.36 -27.90 -7.74
C ASP A 120 8.32 -27.95 -8.86
N ARG A 121 7.44 -26.93 -8.96
CA ARG A 121 6.41 -26.88 -10.00
C ARG A 121 6.99 -26.58 -11.38
N ILE A 122 7.94 -25.65 -11.46
CA ILE A 122 8.65 -25.35 -12.71
C ILE A 122 9.37 -26.61 -13.19
N GLN A 123 10.10 -27.29 -12.31
CA GLN A 123 10.81 -28.53 -12.65
C GLN A 123 9.84 -29.63 -13.11
N ARG A 124 8.71 -29.83 -12.41
CA ARG A 124 7.67 -30.79 -12.83
C ARG A 124 7.09 -30.42 -14.20
N ARG A 125 6.86 -29.14 -14.46
CA ARG A 125 6.33 -28.68 -15.75
C ARG A 125 7.32 -28.90 -16.87
N GLN A 126 8.59 -28.53 -16.66
CA GLN A 126 9.67 -28.79 -17.63
C GLN A 126 9.81 -30.30 -17.90
N SER A 127 9.73 -31.14 -16.87
CA SER A 127 9.71 -32.60 -17.04
C SER A 127 8.54 -33.07 -17.90
N ARG A 128 7.32 -32.57 -17.64
CA ARG A 128 6.13 -32.94 -18.44
C ARG A 128 6.22 -32.48 -19.89
N LEU A 129 6.74 -31.27 -20.12
CA LEU A 129 6.97 -30.74 -21.46
C LEU A 129 8.00 -31.58 -22.22
N ARG A 130 9.11 -31.94 -21.57
CA ARG A 130 10.11 -32.85 -22.11
C ARG A 130 9.50 -34.21 -22.44
N ASP A 131 8.73 -34.79 -21.52
CA ASP A 131 8.12 -36.11 -21.71
C ASP A 131 7.06 -36.13 -22.81
N SER A 132 6.28 -35.05 -22.93
CA SER A 132 5.31 -34.83 -24.02
C SER A 132 6.01 -34.72 -25.37
N LEU A 133 7.07 -33.92 -25.47
CA LEU A 133 7.86 -33.78 -26.69
C LEU A 133 8.49 -35.11 -27.10
N ILE A 134 9.12 -35.83 -26.17
CA ILE A 134 9.70 -37.15 -26.43
C ILE A 134 8.64 -38.13 -26.92
N GLU A 135 7.42 -38.07 -26.37
CA GLU A 135 6.31 -38.92 -26.80
C GLU A 135 5.82 -38.58 -28.21
N GLN A 136 5.66 -37.30 -28.53
CA GLN A 136 5.31 -36.85 -29.88
C GLN A 136 6.38 -37.28 -30.90
N VAL A 137 7.65 -37.12 -30.56
CA VAL A 137 8.78 -37.49 -31.43
C VAL A 137 8.87 -39.01 -31.60
N ALA A 138 8.64 -39.80 -30.56
CA ALA A 138 8.69 -41.26 -30.65
C ALA A 138 7.56 -41.86 -31.51
N ASN A 139 6.44 -41.14 -31.63
CA ASN A 139 5.26 -41.55 -32.40
C ASN A 139 5.27 -41.02 -33.85
N ASP A 140 6.18 -40.10 -34.20
CA ASP A 140 6.28 -39.48 -35.53
C ASP A 140 7.69 -39.69 -36.11
N ASP A 141 7.80 -40.58 -37.11
CA ASP A 141 9.07 -40.98 -37.70
C ASP A 141 9.82 -39.82 -38.38
N MET A 142 9.10 -38.83 -38.92
CA MET A 142 9.73 -37.65 -39.52
C MET A 142 10.38 -36.80 -38.44
N ARG A 143 9.68 -36.56 -37.33
CA ARG A 143 10.23 -35.80 -36.19
C ARG A 143 11.38 -36.52 -35.51
N PHE A 144 11.31 -37.85 -35.41
CA PHE A 144 12.40 -38.65 -34.86
C PHE A 144 13.66 -38.52 -35.70
N THR A 145 13.52 -38.58 -37.03
CA THR A 145 14.63 -38.42 -37.97
C THR A 145 15.23 -37.01 -37.89
N ALA A 146 14.38 -35.98 -37.84
CA ALA A 146 14.82 -34.59 -37.68
C ALA A 146 15.55 -34.36 -36.34
N LEU A 147 15.04 -34.93 -35.23
CA LEU A 147 15.71 -34.86 -33.93
C LEU A 147 17.08 -35.54 -33.96
N ARG A 148 17.17 -36.70 -34.63
CA ARG A 148 18.42 -37.44 -34.78
C ARG A 148 19.45 -36.64 -35.59
N GLN A 149 19.05 -36.09 -36.73
CA GLN A 149 19.93 -35.23 -37.54
C GLN A 149 20.43 -34.04 -36.73
N LEU A 150 19.55 -33.36 -35.98
CA LEU A 150 19.95 -32.24 -35.14
C LEU A 150 20.95 -32.66 -34.05
N ALA A 151 20.77 -33.83 -33.43
CA ALA A 151 21.69 -34.32 -32.41
C ALA A 151 23.05 -34.73 -33.00
N GLU A 152 23.06 -35.32 -34.21
CA GLU A 152 24.29 -35.64 -34.94
C GLU A 152 25.04 -34.37 -35.38
N GLU A 153 24.32 -33.30 -35.74
CA GLU A 153 24.90 -31.97 -36.03
C GLU A 153 25.44 -31.25 -34.79
N ALA A 154 24.82 -31.48 -33.63
CA ALA A 154 25.18 -30.83 -32.37
C ALA A 154 26.28 -31.56 -31.57
N SER A 155 26.38 -32.89 -31.73
CA SER A 155 27.32 -33.71 -30.97
C SER A 155 28.76 -33.51 -31.45
N ALA A 156 29.68 -33.37 -30.49
CA ALA A 156 31.12 -33.35 -30.77
C ALA A 156 31.66 -34.75 -31.16
N ASP A 157 30.98 -35.83 -30.76
CA ASP A 157 31.35 -37.21 -31.06
C ASP A 157 30.13 -38.01 -31.54
N VAL A 158 29.90 -37.94 -32.84
CA VAL A 158 28.80 -38.64 -33.53
C VAL A 158 28.93 -40.17 -33.40
N ALA A 159 30.17 -40.69 -33.31
CA ALA A 159 30.41 -42.13 -33.21
C ALA A 159 29.99 -42.66 -31.83
N MET A 160 30.31 -41.94 -30.75
CA MET A 160 29.84 -42.27 -29.40
C MET A 160 28.32 -42.17 -29.29
N LEU A 161 27.70 -41.13 -29.85
CA LEU A 161 26.25 -40.99 -29.86
C LEU A 161 25.59 -42.16 -30.60
N GLY A 162 26.08 -42.53 -31.79
CA GLY A 162 25.60 -43.67 -32.55
C GLY A 162 25.73 -44.99 -31.80
N ALA A 163 26.87 -45.23 -31.15
CA ALA A 163 27.11 -46.42 -30.32
C ALA A 163 26.12 -46.49 -29.14
N ALA A 164 25.84 -45.37 -28.46
CA ALA A 164 24.86 -45.31 -27.38
C ALA A 164 23.44 -45.64 -27.87
N LEU A 165 23.02 -45.13 -29.04
CA LEU A 165 21.70 -45.42 -29.61
C LEU A 165 21.53 -46.90 -29.99
N VAL A 166 22.58 -47.52 -30.54
CA VAL A 166 22.61 -48.96 -30.85
C VAL A 166 22.56 -49.79 -29.57
N GLN A 167 23.32 -49.39 -28.55
CA GLN A 167 23.31 -50.05 -27.24
C GLN A 167 21.92 -50.00 -26.57
N ILE A 168 21.19 -48.89 -26.70
CA ILE A 168 19.80 -48.79 -26.23
C ILE A 168 18.89 -49.77 -26.98
N ALA A 169 19.10 -49.96 -28.29
CA ALA A 169 18.31 -50.88 -29.10
C ALA A 169 18.59 -52.35 -28.74
N THR A 170 19.86 -52.73 -28.56
CA THR A 170 20.24 -54.10 -28.16
C THR A 170 19.81 -54.43 -26.73
N ASN A 171 19.99 -53.52 -25.77
CA ASN A 171 19.56 -53.70 -24.38
C ASN A 171 18.03 -53.86 -24.20
N HIS A 172 17.25 -53.50 -25.22
CA HIS A 172 15.79 -53.60 -25.21
C HIS A 172 15.24 -54.44 -26.35
N GLN A 173 16.06 -55.31 -26.95
CA GLN A 173 15.60 -56.32 -27.90
C GLN A 173 14.46 -57.14 -27.27
N GLY A 174 13.33 -57.23 -27.99
CA GLY A 174 12.12 -57.94 -27.54
C GLY A 174 11.05 -57.05 -26.88
N ARG A 175 11.30 -55.75 -26.66
CA ARG A 175 10.27 -54.79 -26.22
C ARG A 175 9.60 -54.10 -27.42
N ASN A 176 8.44 -53.49 -27.17
CA ASN A 176 7.72 -52.69 -28.16
C ASN A 176 8.64 -51.59 -28.75
N GLN A 177 8.66 -51.47 -30.08
CA GLN A 177 9.52 -50.56 -30.84
C GLN A 177 9.35 -49.09 -30.42
N THR A 178 8.14 -48.70 -30.01
CA THR A 178 7.85 -47.34 -29.50
C THR A 178 8.61 -47.04 -28.20
N VAL A 179 8.83 -48.05 -27.33
CA VAL A 179 9.58 -47.89 -26.07
C VAL A 179 11.07 -47.68 -26.35
N ILE A 180 11.61 -48.38 -27.36
CA ILE A 180 12.99 -48.22 -27.81
C ILE A 180 13.19 -46.81 -28.39
N LYS A 181 12.30 -46.38 -29.30
CA LYS A 181 12.30 -45.02 -29.88
C LYS A 181 12.18 -43.94 -28.79
N ARG A 182 11.33 -44.12 -27.78
CA ARG A 182 11.19 -43.18 -26.67
C ARG A 182 12.49 -43.00 -25.88
N ARG A 183 13.22 -44.09 -25.61
CA ARG A 183 14.52 -44.02 -24.91
C ARG A 183 15.60 -43.39 -25.77
N GLN A 184 15.64 -43.71 -27.07
CA GLN A 184 16.56 -43.08 -28.02
C GLN A 184 16.27 -41.57 -28.15
N ALA A 185 15.01 -41.17 -28.30
CA ALA A 185 14.61 -39.77 -28.38
C ALA A 185 14.98 -38.98 -27.11
N ARG A 186 14.89 -39.60 -25.91
CA ARG A 186 15.35 -38.96 -24.67
C ARG A 186 16.86 -38.71 -24.68
N GLN A 187 17.66 -39.70 -25.09
CA GLN A 187 19.11 -39.56 -25.19
C GLN A 187 19.50 -38.46 -26.18
N LEU A 188 18.86 -38.42 -27.35
CA LEU A 188 19.08 -37.39 -28.38
C LEU A 188 18.72 -36.00 -27.85
N TYR A 189 17.57 -35.86 -27.18
CA TYR A 189 17.13 -34.60 -26.61
C TYR A 189 18.09 -34.07 -25.53
N ASP A 190 18.53 -34.95 -24.62
CA ASP A 190 19.45 -34.57 -23.55
C ASP A 190 20.81 -34.14 -24.14
N GLU A 191 21.31 -34.81 -25.19
CA GLU A 191 22.54 -34.41 -25.91
C GLU A 191 22.44 -33.02 -26.51
N ILE A 192 21.33 -32.71 -27.21
CA ILE A 192 21.09 -31.39 -27.83
C ILE A 192 21.06 -30.30 -26.76
N PHE A 193 20.41 -30.54 -25.61
CA PHE A 193 20.30 -29.55 -24.55
C PHE A 193 21.61 -29.28 -23.81
N ILE A 194 22.56 -30.21 -23.82
CA ILE A 194 23.89 -30.03 -23.22
C ILE A 194 24.83 -29.28 -24.16
N THR A 195 24.78 -29.59 -25.46
CA THR A 195 25.77 -29.15 -26.44
C THR A 195 25.39 -27.85 -27.18
N THR A 196 24.10 -27.57 -27.33
CA THR A 196 23.62 -26.46 -28.16
C THR A 196 23.27 -25.21 -27.35
N ILE A 197 23.75 -24.05 -27.80
CA ILE A 197 23.25 -22.74 -27.36
C ILE A 197 21.87 -22.53 -28.02
N GLU A 198 20.84 -22.31 -27.21
CA GLU A 198 19.43 -22.14 -27.63
C GLU A 198 18.80 -23.37 -28.32
N PRO A 199 18.74 -24.53 -27.62
CA PRO A 199 18.26 -25.78 -28.20
C PRO A 199 16.79 -25.72 -28.67
N THR A 200 15.97 -24.87 -28.05
CA THR A 200 14.54 -24.72 -28.36
C THR A 200 14.27 -24.07 -29.73
N GLU A 201 15.11 -23.12 -30.16
CA GLU A 201 14.93 -22.47 -31.46
C GLU A 201 15.36 -23.40 -32.61
N LYS A 202 16.45 -24.16 -32.42
CA LYS A 202 16.88 -25.18 -33.39
C LYS A 202 15.90 -26.34 -33.53
N LEU A 203 15.30 -26.79 -32.41
CA LEU A 203 14.25 -27.80 -32.45
C LEU A 203 13.01 -27.34 -33.25
N ARG A 204 12.71 -26.03 -33.22
CA ARG A 204 11.64 -25.44 -34.04
C ARG A 204 12.02 -25.34 -35.50
N SER A 205 13.21 -24.84 -35.83
CA SER A 205 13.61 -24.64 -37.23
C SER A 205 13.65 -25.96 -38.02
N GLN A 206 14.03 -27.07 -37.37
CA GLN A 206 14.01 -28.42 -37.94
C GLN A 206 12.64 -29.11 -37.88
N GLY A 207 11.58 -28.43 -37.44
CA GLY A 207 10.21 -28.98 -37.43
C GLY A 207 9.96 -30.07 -36.38
N VAL A 208 10.87 -30.28 -35.42
CA VAL A 208 10.68 -31.21 -34.30
C VAL A 208 9.62 -30.68 -33.33
N LEU A 209 9.64 -29.36 -33.09
CA LEU A 209 8.61 -28.63 -32.33
C LEU A 209 7.54 -28.05 -33.26
N LEU A 210 6.27 -28.27 -32.93
CA LEU A 210 5.16 -27.57 -33.57
C LEU A 210 5.25 -26.07 -33.28
N PRO A 211 4.94 -25.19 -34.25
CA PRO A 211 4.94 -23.74 -34.03
C PRO A 211 4.02 -23.33 -32.87
N TRP A 212 2.87 -23.99 -32.73
CA TRP A 212 1.93 -23.69 -31.66
C TRP A 212 2.48 -24.03 -30.27
N ASP A 213 3.04 -25.23 -30.09
CA ASP A 213 3.65 -25.66 -28.82
C ASP A 213 4.86 -24.79 -28.48
N TYR A 214 5.65 -24.39 -29.48
CA TYR A 214 6.74 -23.44 -29.31
C TYR A 214 6.24 -22.10 -28.78
N TRP A 215 5.20 -21.52 -29.39
CA TRP A 215 4.68 -20.21 -28.99
C TRP A 215 3.96 -20.23 -27.64
N TRP A 216 3.20 -21.29 -27.34
CA TRP A 216 2.37 -21.38 -26.14
C TRP A 216 3.12 -21.94 -24.92
N GLU A 217 4.00 -22.93 -25.11
CA GLU A 217 4.68 -23.64 -24.02
C GLU A 217 6.11 -23.14 -23.78
N TYR A 218 6.84 -22.75 -24.83
CA TYR A 218 8.27 -22.40 -24.74
C TYR A 218 8.55 -20.90 -24.82
N ARG A 219 7.80 -20.13 -25.61
CA ARG A 219 7.96 -18.65 -25.72
C ARG A 219 7.20 -17.88 -24.64
N GLU A 220 6.63 -18.59 -23.67
CA GLU A 220 6.04 -17.99 -22.48
C GLU A 220 4.94 -16.94 -22.75
N LEU A 221 4.23 -17.00 -23.90
CA LEU A 221 3.15 -16.06 -24.20
C LEU A 221 2.05 -16.05 -23.13
N ARG A 222 1.80 -17.21 -22.50
CA ARG A 222 0.91 -17.32 -21.36
C ARG A 222 1.37 -16.45 -20.18
N THR A 223 2.69 -16.29 -19.98
CA THR A 223 3.25 -15.46 -18.92
C THR A 223 2.95 -14.00 -19.18
N TYR A 224 3.15 -13.53 -20.42
CA TYR A 224 2.80 -12.17 -20.82
C TYR A 224 1.29 -11.91 -20.69
N ALA A 225 0.45 -12.85 -21.12
CA ALA A 225 -1.00 -12.72 -20.97
C ALA A 225 -1.43 -12.62 -19.50
N VAL A 226 -0.87 -13.46 -18.62
CA VAL A 226 -1.14 -13.39 -17.17
C VAL A 226 -0.65 -12.07 -16.57
N ILE A 227 0.56 -11.62 -16.92
CA ILE A 227 1.08 -10.32 -16.49
C ILE A 227 0.16 -9.19 -16.93
N VAL A 228 -0.30 -9.18 -18.18
CA VAL A 228 -1.23 -8.17 -18.72
C VAL A 228 -2.57 -8.20 -17.98
N VAL A 229 -3.12 -9.39 -17.72
CA VAL A 229 -4.38 -9.54 -16.95
C VAL A 229 -4.20 -9.04 -15.53
N VAL A 230 -3.10 -9.38 -14.85
CA VAL A 230 -2.83 -8.89 -13.49
C VAL A 230 -2.63 -7.38 -13.49
N LEU A 231 -1.88 -6.83 -14.45
CA LEU A 231 -1.71 -5.39 -14.61
C LEU A 231 -3.06 -4.70 -14.81
N PHE A 232 -3.93 -5.28 -15.64
CA PHE A 232 -5.29 -4.79 -15.86
C PHE A 232 -6.14 -4.84 -14.58
N VAL A 233 -6.07 -5.92 -13.80
CA VAL A 233 -6.75 -6.04 -12.50
C VAL A 233 -6.22 -5.02 -11.49
N VAL A 234 -4.90 -4.79 -11.45
CA VAL A 234 -4.30 -3.78 -10.57
C VAL A 234 -4.74 -2.37 -10.99
N LEU A 235 -4.74 -2.08 -12.30
CA LEU A 235 -5.23 -0.81 -12.85
C LEU A 235 -6.74 -0.62 -12.60
N SER A 236 -7.54 -1.67 -12.75
CA SER A 236 -8.99 -1.59 -12.54
C SER A 236 -9.36 -1.44 -11.07
N LEU A 237 -8.54 -1.94 -10.14
CA LEU A 237 -8.70 -1.73 -8.71
C LEU A 237 -8.14 -0.38 -8.23
N SER A 238 -7.09 0.15 -8.89
CA SER A 238 -6.49 1.42 -8.49
C SER A 238 -7.38 2.62 -8.83
N ILE A 239 -8.10 2.61 -9.96
CA ILE A 239 -8.98 3.72 -10.38
C ILE A 239 -10.12 3.99 -9.36
N PRO A 240 -10.92 2.99 -8.93
CA PRO A 240 -11.94 3.17 -7.89
C PRO A 240 -11.33 3.57 -6.55
N SER A 241 -10.15 3.05 -6.22
CA SER A 241 -9.44 3.36 -4.97
C SER A 241 -9.02 4.83 -4.93
N VAL A 242 -8.49 5.36 -6.03
CA VAL A 242 -8.16 6.78 -6.17
C VAL A 242 -9.43 7.63 -6.10
N SER A 243 -10.47 7.26 -6.86
CA SER A 243 -11.76 7.96 -6.83
C SER A 243 -12.34 8.03 -5.41
N TRP A 244 -12.37 6.91 -4.70
CA TRP A 244 -12.81 6.83 -3.31
C TRP A 244 -11.92 7.67 -2.38
N ALA A 245 -10.59 7.58 -2.51
CA ALA A 245 -9.65 8.38 -1.72
C ALA A 245 -9.78 9.89 -1.99
N THR A 246 -10.23 10.27 -3.19
CA THR A 246 -10.54 11.66 -3.54
C THR A 246 -11.96 12.09 -3.18
N GLY A 247 -12.82 11.17 -2.73
CA GLY A 247 -14.18 11.48 -2.28
C GLY A 247 -14.16 12.41 -1.07
N THR A 248 -15.20 13.24 -0.93
CA THR A 248 -15.33 14.24 0.15
C THR A 248 -15.19 13.61 1.55
N GLN A 249 -15.74 12.42 1.74
CA GLN A 249 -15.65 11.65 2.99
C GLN A 249 -14.23 11.21 3.32
N ALA A 250 -13.50 10.69 2.33
CA ALA A 250 -12.12 10.27 2.51
C ALA A 250 -11.21 11.47 2.76
N GLN A 251 -11.42 12.57 2.05
CA GLN A 251 -10.70 13.83 2.28
C GLN A 251 -10.95 14.39 3.68
N LEU A 252 -12.20 14.37 4.13
CA LEU A 252 -12.58 14.80 5.47
C LEU A 252 -11.90 13.94 6.55
N CYS A 253 -11.99 12.61 6.44
CA CYS A 253 -11.32 11.69 7.34
C CYS A 253 -9.80 11.94 7.37
N TYR A 254 -9.19 12.04 6.19
CA TYR A 254 -7.77 12.24 6.02
C TYR A 254 -7.30 13.54 6.68
N HIS A 255 -7.86 14.70 6.30
CA HIS A 255 -7.38 15.99 6.81
C HIS A 255 -7.72 16.22 8.28
N THR A 256 -8.83 15.68 8.79
CA THR A 256 -9.12 15.72 10.24
C THR A 256 -8.07 14.96 11.02
N TRP A 257 -7.74 13.74 10.58
CA TRP A 257 -6.70 12.93 11.19
C TRP A 257 -5.31 13.63 11.16
N ARG A 258 -4.97 14.33 10.07
CA ARG A 258 -3.72 15.10 10.01
C ARG A 258 -3.64 16.19 11.07
N ILE A 259 -4.74 16.88 11.36
CA ILE A 259 -4.78 17.90 12.42
C ILE A 259 -4.69 17.27 13.81
N GLU A 260 -5.31 16.11 14.03
CA GLU A 260 -5.24 15.36 15.28
C GLU A 260 -3.83 14.82 15.60
N LYS A 261 -3.03 14.53 14.58
CA LYS A 261 -1.70 13.96 14.74
C LYS A 261 -0.75 14.94 15.44
N ALA A 262 -0.17 14.51 16.56
CA ALA A 262 0.67 15.36 17.43
C ALA A 262 1.92 15.93 16.73
N ARG A 263 2.48 15.21 15.75
CA ARG A 263 3.71 15.58 15.02
C ARG A 263 3.45 15.74 13.51
N THR A 264 2.66 16.73 13.14
CA THR A 264 2.51 17.17 11.74
C THR A 264 3.37 18.38 11.42
N SER A 265 3.94 18.43 10.21
CA SER A 265 4.70 19.62 9.78
C SER A 265 3.76 20.82 9.61
N ASP A 266 4.31 22.03 9.70
CA ASP A 266 3.52 23.25 9.55
C ASP A 266 2.91 23.36 8.15
N MET A 267 3.64 22.94 7.12
CA MET A 267 3.15 22.89 5.74
C MET A 267 1.96 21.94 5.59
N ASP A 268 2.02 20.77 6.21
CA ASP A 268 0.94 19.80 6.15
C ASP A 268 -0.29 20.23 6.98
N CYS A 269 -0.05 20.91 8.11
CA CYS A 269 -1.10 21.58 8.86
C CYS A 269 -1.77 22.67 8.01
N PHE A 270 -1.01 23.47 7.27
CA PHE A 270 -1.53 24.49 6.36
C PHE A 270 -2.40 23.87 5.26
N ARG A 271 -1.92 22.80 4.59
CA ARG A 271 -2.69 22.09 3.56
C ARG A 271 -4.00 21.51 4.11
N SER A 272 -3.94 20.91 5.30
CA SER A 272 -5.12 20.33 5.96
C SER A 272 -6.11 21.40 6.40
N ARG A 273 -5.63 22.53 6.93
CA ARG A 273 -6.46 23.70 7.25
C ARG A 273 -7.16 24.22 6.00
N TYR A 274 -6.42 24.44 4.92
CA TYR A 274 -6.98 24.93 3.65
C TYR A 274 -8.09 24.00 3.13
N LYS A 275 -7.85 22.68 3.12
CA LYS A 275 -8.84 21.73 2.59
C LYS A 275 -10.07 21.57 3.47
N LEU A 276 -9.90 21.57 4.80
CA LEU A 276 -11.04 21.53 5.73
C LEU A 276 -11.86 22.83 5.67
N ALA A 277 -11.21 23.98 5.44
CA ALA A 277 -11.91 25.24 5.22
C ALA A 277 -12.78 25.19 3.95
N GLU A 278 -12.30 24.56 2.87
CA GLU A 278 -13.09 24.31 1.65
C GLU A 278 -14.29 23.39 1.95
N LEU A 279 -14.08 22.31 2.71
CA LEU A 279 -15.15 21.38 3.09
C LEU A 279 -16.21 22.01 4.00
N LEU A 280 -15.81 22.96 4.85
CA LEU A 280 -16.73 23.77 5.68
C LEU A 280 -17.60 24.73 4.85
N SER A 281 -17.23 25.02 3.60
CA SER A 281 -18.05 25.80 2.66
C SER A 281 -18.86 24.92 1.69
N SER A 282 -18.79 23.60 1.84
CA SER A 282 -19.43 22.62 0.96
C SER A 282 -20.67 21.98 1.61
N PRO A 283 -21.46 21.14 0.89
CA PRO A 283 -22.59 20.43 1.48
C PRO A 283 -22.24 19.53 2.68
N THR A 284 -20.97 19.15 2.84
CA THR A 284 -20.49 18.36 3.98
C THR A 284 -20.07 19.21 5.19
N ALA A 285 -20.39 20.51 5.20
CA ALA A 285 -20.02 21.44 6.28
C ALA A 285 -20.46 20.95 7.67
N THR A 286 -21.69 20.44 7.79
CA THR A 286 -22.21 19.93 9.08
C THR A 286 -21.36 18.77 9.60
N GLU A 287 -21.04 17.79 8.76
CA GLU A 287 -20.22 16.65 9.18
C GLU A 287 -18.79 17.09 9.51
N THR A 288 -18.26 18.01 8.70
CA THR A 288 -16.92 18.60 8.93
C THR A 288 -16.86 19.27 10.30
N ARG A 289 -17.86 20.10 10.65
CA ARG A 289 -17.97 20.72 11.98
C ARG A 289 -18.04 19.67 13.08
N GLN A 290 -18.87 18.64 12.93
CA GLN A 290 -19.01 17.58 13.93
C GLN A 290 -17.70 16.82 14.19
N ARG A 291 -16.92 16.54 13.14
CA ARG A 291 -15.61 15.88 13.28
C ARG A 291 -14.58 16.78 13.94
N LEU A 292 -14.50 18.05 13.53
CA LEU A 292 -13.62 19.04 14.17
C LEU A 292 -13.94 19.22 15.66
N ILE A 293 -15.22 19.25 16.03
CA ILE A 293 -15.65 19.31 17.43
C ILE A 293 -15.26 18.03 18.18
N ARG A 294 -15.34 16.86 17.55
CA ARG A 294 -14.86 15.60 18.13
C ARG A 294 -13.34 15.63 18.35
N THR A 295 -12.58 16.22 17.44
CA THR A 295 -11.13 16.43 17.59
C THR A 295 -10.83 17.22 18.87
N LEU A 296 -11.58 18.29 19.16
CA LEU A 296 -11.40 19.07 20.40
C LEU A 296 -11.61 18.24 21.69
N ARG A 297 -12.44 17.19 21.62
CA ARG A 297 -12.70 16.30 22.77
C ARG A 297 -11.72 15.14 22.86
N THR A 298 -10.83 14.97 21.88
CA THR A 298 -9.90 13.84 21.84
C THR A 298 -8.77 14.06 22.84
N PRO A 299 -8.46 13.08 23.71
CA PRO A 299 -7.39 13.23 24.69
C PRO A 299 -6.03 13.35 24.00
N GLY A 300 -5.16 14.21 24.53
CA GLY A 300 -3.78 14.37 24.05
C GLY A 300 -3.61 15.21 22.78
N VAL A 301 -4.64 15.91 22.30
CA VAL A 301 -4.50 16.86 21.20
C VAL A 301 -3.66 18.07 21.66
N PRO A 302 -2.60 18.46 20.93
CA PRO A 302 -1.80 19.63 21.28
C PRO A 302 -2.62 20.93 21.24
N VAL A 303 -2.37 21.84 22.19
CA VAL A 303 -3.10 23.12 22.29
C VAL A 303 -2.97 23.95 21.01
N THR A 304 -1.81 23.93 20.35
CA THR A 304 -1.61 24.60 19.06
C THR A 304 -2.55 24.08 17.96
N ARG A 305 -2.95 22.80 18.01
CA ARG A 305 -3.92 22.22 17.06
C ARG A 305 -5.34 22.59 17.42
N VAL A 306 -5.66 22.71 18.71
CA VAL A 306 -6.93 23.24 19.20
C VAL A 306 -7.17 24.65 18.67
N ASP A 307 -6.17 25.52 18.72
CA ASP A 307 -6.27 26.88 18.19
C ASP A 307 -6.54 26.88 16.66
N VAL A 308 -5.91 25.97 15.90
CA VAL A 308 -6.18 25.81 14.46
C VAL A 308 -7.62 25.34 14.20
N VAL A 309 -8.11 24.37 14.97
CA VAL A 309 -9.48 23.85 14.84
C VAL A 309 -10.51 24.92 15.18
N LEU A 310 -10.32 25.63 16.30
CA LEU A 310 -11.20 26.72 16.70
C LEU A 310 -11.17 27.85 15.67
N GLY A 311 -9.99 28.24 15.20
CA GLY A 311 -9.83 29.21 14.11
C GLY A 311 -10.62 28.82 12.86
N LEU A 312 -10.53 27.56 12.42
CA LEU A 312 -11.32 27.06 11.28
C LEU A 312 -12.83 27.15 11.49
N LEU A 313 -13.30 26.77 12.67
CA LEU A 313 -14.73 26.80 13.01
C LEU A 313 -15.25 28.24 13.08
N LEU A 314 -14.47 29.17 13.62
CA LEU A 314 -14.85 30.57 13.78
C LEU A 314 -14.74 31.35 12.46
N GLU A 315 -13.62 31.29 11.75
CA GLU A 315 -13.35 32.06 10.52
C GLU A 315 -14.35 31.78 9.40
N ARG A 316 -14.82 30.53 9.28
CA ARG A 316 -15.76 30.14 8.20
C ARG A 316 -17.23 30.30 8.56
N THR A 317 -17.54 30.34 9.85
CA THR A 317 -18.91 30.59 10.32
C THR A 317 -19.19 32.09 10.40
N TRP A 318 -18.15 32.90 10.61
CA TRP A 318 -18.25 34.35 10.75
C TRP A 318 -17.43 35.11 9.68
N PRO A 319 -17.92 35.24 8.43
CA PRO A 319 -17.23 36.03 7.42
C PRO A 319 -17.16 37.51 7.83
N ALA A 320 -16.00 38.15 7.63
CA ALA A 320 -15.72 39.52 8.06
C ALA A 320 -16.74 40.57 7.58
N ASP A 321 -17.43 40.33 6.46
CA ASP A 321 -18.46 41.22 5.90
C ASP A 321 -19.83 41.15 6.62
N ARG A 322 -20.03 40.25 7.60
CA ARG A 322 -21.31 40.14 8.34
C ARG A 322 -21.53 41.21 9.40
N SER A 323 -20.62 42.18 9.54
CA SER A 323 -20.70 43.23 10.58
C SER A 323 -22.01 44.04 10.57
N GLU A 324 -22.78 44.02 9.48
CA GLU A 324 -23.99 44.83 9.30
C GLU A 324 -25.33 44.06 9.44
N SER A 325 -25.32 42.72 9.43
CA SER A 325 -26.56 41.93 9.55
C SER A 325 -26.68 41.30 10.94
N ASN A 326 -27.56 41.84 11.77
CA ASN A 326 -27.84 41.35 13.13
C ASN A 326 -28.59 40.00 13.18
N ALA A 327 -28.77 39.29 12.06
CA ALA A 327 -29.53 38.05 12.02
C ALA A 327 -28.65 36.84 12.36
N ILE A 328 -28.89 36.24 13.52
CA ILE A 328 -28.29 34.96 13.93
C ILE A 328 -28.70 33.89 12.93
N THR A 329 -27.74 33.27 12.25
CA THR A 329 -28.07 32.16 11.36
C THR A 329 -28.20 30.86 12.14
N LYS A 330 -29.04 29.95 11.62
CA LYS A 330 -29.23 28.60 12.18
C LYS A 330 -27.90 27.85 12.37
N ASP A 331 -26.92 28.15 11.52
CA ASP A 331 -25.57 27.58 11.56
C ASP A 331 -24.73 28.09 12.73
N ASP A 332 -24.80 29.39 13.05
CA ASP A 332 -24.08 30.01 14.17
C ASP A 332 -24.57 29.43 15.50
N ARG A 333 -25.88 29.23 15.60
CA ARG A 333 -26.51 28.58 16.75
C ARG A 333 -26.02 27.14 16.91
N LYS A 334 -26.09 26.35 15.85
CA LYS A 334 -25.68 24.95 15.88
C LYS A 334 -24.20 24.81 16.24
N LEU A 335 -23.35 25.72 15.75
CA LEU A 335 -21.93 25.74 16.13
C LEU A 335 -21.76 25.99 17.63
N SER A 336 -22.47 26.97 18.18
CA SER A 336 -22.40 27.32 19.60
C SER A 336 -22.87 26.15 20.48
N GLU A 337 -23.98 25.50 20.13
CA GLU A 337 -24.45 24.27 20.81
C GLU A 337 -23.38 23.15 20.78
N MET A 338 -22.70 22.96 19.64
CA MET A 338 -21.63 21.98 19.53
C MET A 338 -20.39 22.34 20.37
N LEU A 339 -20.01 23.62 20.43
CA LEU A 339 -18.89 24.11 21.23
C LEU A 339 -19.17 24.04 22.73
N ILE A 340 -20.40 24.37 23.15
CA ILE A 340 -20.86 24.18 24.54
C ILE A 340 -20.74 22.70 24.92
N GLY A 341 -21.18 21.80 24.05
CA GLY A 341 -20.99 20.36 24.25
C GLY A 341 -19.51 19.91 24.29
N ALA A 342 -18.62 20.65 23.63
CA ALA A 342 -17.18 20.39 23.60
C ALA A 342 -16.44 20.82 24.87
N LEU A 343 -17.06 21.63 25.74
CA LEU A 343 -16.53 21.95 27.08
C LEU A 343 -16.31 20.70 27.96
N ARG A 344 -16.91 19.56 27.59
CA ARG A 344 -16.63 18.24 28.18
C ARG A 344 -15.26 17.66 27.79
N ALA A 345 -14.37 18.46 27.19
CA ALA A 345 -12.99 18.04 26.93
C ALA A 345 -12.25 17.75 28.24
N GLU A 346 -11.43 16.69 28.24
CA GLU A 346 -10.66 16.28 29.42
C GLU A 346 -9.54 17.28 29.74
N ASN A 347 -8.92 17.86 28.72
CA ASN A 347 -7.82 18.81 28.88
C ASN A 347 -8.34 20.23 29.24
N VAL A 348 -7.84 20.77 30.36
CA VAL A 348 -8.18 22.09 30.89
C VAL A 348 -7.84 23.22 29.94
N ASP A 349 -6.69 23.16 29.26
CA ASP A 349 -6.27 24.17 28.29
C ASP A 349 -7.26 24.22 27.11
N VAL A 350 -7.70 23.05 26.66
CA VAL A 350 -8.68 22.93 25.58
C VAL A 350 -10.02 23.52 26.01
N ARG A 351 -10.49 23.19 27.22
CA ARG A 351 -11.71 23.80 27.79
C ARG A 351 -11.60 25.33 27.86
N THR A 352 -10.44 25.84 28.28
CA THR A 352 -10.19 27.28 28.37
C THR A 352 -10.27 27.96 27.01
N ARG A 353 -9.68 27.37 25.97
CA ARG A 353 -9.76 27.90 24.59
C ARG A 353 -11.17 27.84 24.01
N ILE A 354 -11.91 26.77 24.28
CA ILE A 354 -13.32 26.65 23.87
C ILE A 354 -14.15 27.72 24.58
N HIS A 355 -13.97 27.90 25.89
CA HIS A 355 -14.66 28.92 26.66
C HIS A 355 -14.38 30.33 26.13
N GLN A 356 -13.12 30.68 25.86
CA GLN A 356 -12.74 31.96 25.24
C GLN A 356 -13.41 32.15 23.88
N SER A 357 -13.53 31.07 23.09
CA SER A 357 -14.21 31.11 21.79
C SER A 357 -15.71 31.34 21.95
N LEU A 358 -16.36 30.77 22.97
CA LEU A 358 -17.77 31.00 23.28
C LEU A 358 -18.03 32.45 23.73
N VAL A 359 -17.17 33.00 24.60
CA VAL A 359 -17.23 34.41 25.02
C VAL A 359 -17.07 35.34 23.81
N PHE A 360 -16.09 35.05 22.94
CA PHE A 360 -15.90 35.79 21.69
C PHE A 360 -17.14 35.73 20.80
N LEU A 361 -17.70 34.54 20.57
CA LEU A 361 -18.92 34.37 19.77
C LEU A 361 -20.10 35.13 20.37
N HIS A 362 -20.29 35.08 21.69
CA HIS A 362 -21.35 35.83 22.36
C HIS A 362 -21.22 37.34 22.12
N HIS A 363 -20.03 37.92 22.32
CA HIS A 363 -19.82 39.35 22.09
C HIS A 363 -20.02 39.77 20.62
N GLN A 364 -19.67 38.89 19.67
CA GLN A 364 -19.87 39.16 18.25
C GLN A 364 -21.35 39.10 17.85
N VAL A 365 -22.09 38.13 18.40
CA VAL A 365 -23.50 37.90 18.09
C VAL A 365 -24.42 38.87 18.84
N PHE A 366 -24.16 39.08 20.13
CA PHE A 366 -24.99 39.86 21.06
C PHE A 366 -24.23 41.10 21.54
N LYS A 367 -23.89 42.01 20.62
CA LYS A 367 -23.13 43.23 20.92
C LYS A 367 -23.71 44.08 22.08
N SER A 368 -25.02 43.96 22.33
CA SER A 368 -25.75 44.71 23.35
C SER A 368 -26.12 43.92 24.61
N SER A 369 -25.85 42.61 24.67
CA SER A 369 -26.15 41.78 25.84
C SER A 369 -24.90 41.60 26.69
N GLU A 370 -24.99 41.93 27.98
CA GLU A 370 -23.91 41.65 28.94
C GLU A 370 -23.96 40.18 29.36
N LEU A 371 -22.87 39.46 29.13
CA LEU A 371 -22.74 38.07 29.56
C LEU A 371 -22.66 38.01 31.10
N PRO A 372 -23.37 37.08 31.77
CA PRO A 372 -23.31 36.94 33.22
C PRO A 372 -21.86 36.87 33.74
N ALA A 373 -21.58 37.58 34.84
CA ALA A 373 -20.23 37.71 35.39
C ALA A 373 -19.59 36.34 35.72
N ASP A 374 -20.41 35.37 36.15
CA ASP A 374 -19.97 34.02 36.45
C ASP A 374 -19.47 33.27 35.21
N LEU A 375 -20.14 33.45 34.05
CA LEU A 375 -19.72 32.87 32.79
C LEU A 375 -18.48 33.58 32.24
N THR A 376 -18.47 34.91 32.23
CA THR A 376 -17.35 35.71 31.70
C THR A 376 -16.04 35.46 32.44
N ASN A 377 -16.10 35.25 33.77
CA ASN A 377 -14.92 35.11 34.61
C ASN A 377 -14.51 33.65 34.86
N TRP A 378 -15.23 32.68 34.31
CA TRP A 378 -14.90 31.27 34.53
C TRP A 378 -13.57 30.92 33.86
N LYS A 379 -12.63 30.44 34.67
CA LYS A 379 -11.34 29.90 34.22
C LYS A 379 -11.33 28.41 34.56
N PRO A 380 -11.49 27.52 33.56
CA PRO A 380 -11.38 26.09 33.80
C PRO A 380 -10.05 25.76 34.49
N THR A 381 -10.10 24.92 35.53
CA THR A 381 -8.91 24.44 36.25
C THR A 381 -8.86 22.91 36.31
N GLU A 382 -7.70 22.34 36.65
CA GLU A 382 -7.56 20.89 36.87
C GLU A 382 -8.38 20.38 38.06
N GLY A 383 -8.67 21.26 39.03
CA GLY A 383 -9.48 20.95 40.20
C GLY A 383 -11.00 21.01 39.98
N ASP A 384 -11.46 21.38 38.78
CA ASP A 384 -12.90 21.44 38.50
C ASP A 384 -13.48 20.03 38.41
N THR A 385 -14.46 19.74 39.28
CA THR A 385 -15.19 18.48 39.25
C THR A 385 -16.05 18.39 37.98
N PRO A 386 -16.32 17.18 37.46
CA PRO A 386 -17.23 17.01 36.33
C PRO A 386 -18.60 17.67 36.55
N ALA A 387 -19.11 17.67 37.80
CA ALA A 387 -20.36 18.32 38.16
C ALA A 387 -20.31 19.84 37.96
N ARG A 388 -19.19 20.49 38.33
CA ARG A 388 -18.99 21.93 38.11
C ARG A 388 -18.91 22.27 36.63
N VAL A 389 -18.25 21.44 35.82
CA VAL A 389 -18.20 21.63 34.36
C VAL A 389 -19.60 21.54 33.76
N GLU A 390 -20.42 20.57 34.19
CA GLU A 390 -21.82 20.45 33.74
C GLU A 390 -22.70 21.62 34.16
N GLU A 391 -22.46 22.23 35.33
CA GLU A 391 -23.16 23.44 35.76
C GLU A 391 -22.90 24.60 34.78
N PHE A 392 -21.64 24.82 34.41
CA PHE A 392 -21.28 25.84 33.42
C PHE A 392 -21.82 25.53 32.02
N ILE A 393 -21.85 24.26 31.62
CA ILE A 393 -22.48 23.84 30.35
C ILE A 393 -23.96 24.21 30.34
N ARG A 394 -24.70 23.90 31.42
CA ARG A 394 -26.12 24.25 31.53
C ARG A 394 -26.35 25.77 31.55
N ALA A 395 -25.47 26.52 32.21
CA ALA A 395 -25.52 27.98 32.21
C ALA A 395 -25.33 28.54 30.79
N TRP A 396 -24.37 28.03 30.03
CA TRP A 396 -24.19 28.38 28.62
C TRP A 396 -25.39 27.98 27.74
N GLU A 397 -25.95 26.79 27.93
CA GLU A 397 -27.16 26.34 27.23
C GLU A 397 -28.36 27.23 27.55
N SER A 398 -28.51 27.65 28.81
CA SER A 398 -29.58 28.56 29.24
C SER A 398 -29.43 29.92 28.60
N GLU A 399 -28.24 30.52 28.64
CA GLU A 399 -27.97 31.84 28.05
C GLU A 399 -28.31 31.86 26.56
N TRP A 400 -27.78 30.89 25.80
CA TRP A 400 -27.99 30.81 24.35
C TRP A 400 -29.44 30.49 23.96
N ASN A 401 -30.21 29.89 24.88
CA ASN A 401 -31.65 29.66 24.71
C ASN A 401 -32.50 30.84 25.17
N ALA A 402 -32.07 31.62 26.17
CA ALA A 402 -32.79 32.82 26.62
C ALA A 402 -32.79 33.90 25.53
N THR A 403 -31.63 34.10 24.91
CA THR A 403 -31.46 34.99 23.74
C THR A 403 -32.21 34.53 22.48
N ARG A 404 -32.87 33.35 22.51
CA ARG A 404 -33.77 32.86 21.45
C ARG A 404 -35.12 33.57 21.43
N CYS A 405 -35.56 34.11 22.57
CA CYS A 405 -36.92 34.60 22.76
C CYS A 405 -37.07 36.11 22.51
N ASP A 406 -35.95 36.84 22.43
CA ASP A 406 -35.92 38.31 22.34
C ASP A 406 -35.66 38.85 20.92
N GLY A 407 -35.57 37.98 19.91
CA GLY A 407 -35.43 38.33 18.49
C GLY A 407 -36.30 37.44 17.61
#